data_AF-A0A7G2MDH8-F1
#
_entry.id   AF-A0A7G2MDH8-F1
#
_cell.length_a   1.000
_cell.length_b   1.000
_cell.length_c   1.000
_cell.angle_alpha   90.00
_cell.angle_beta   90.00
_cell.angle_gamma   90.00
#
_symmetry.space_group_name_H-M   'P 1'
#
loop_
_entity.id
_entity.type
_entity.pdbx_description
1 polymer ?
#
loop_
_entity_poly.entity_id
_entity_poly.type
_entity_poly.pdbx_seq_one_letter_code
_entity_poly.pdbx_strand_id
1 'polypeptide(L)'
;MEYYLVISTIMLFAGIYGFITRRNLLAVLISIELILNSVDINFAVFNRYLFPEQLEGFFFTLFAIGVSACETAVAIAIIINIYRNIRNIQVKNLNELKEENKAIEN
;
A
#
# COMPACT_ATOMS: atom_id res chain seq x y z
N MET A 1 -10.04 12.19 -19.75
CA MET A 1 -10.72 11.84 -18.48
C MET A 1 -10.97 10.35 -18.40
N GLU A 2 -11.74 9.78 -19.33
CA GLU A 2 -12.04 8.34 -19.36
C GLU A 2 -10.79 7.45 -19.35
N TYR A 3 -9.76 7.78 -20.13
CA TYR A 3 -8.49 7.03 -20.12
C TYR A 3 -7.83 6.98 -18.74
N TYR A 4 -7.90 8.06 -17.96
CA TYR A 4 -7.31 8.08 -16.61
C TYR A 4 -8.11 7.21 -15.63
N LEU A 5 -9.44 7.19 -15.76
CA LEU A 5 -10.32 6.32 -14.96
C LEU A 5 -10.14 4.84 -15.31
N VAL A 6 -9.93 4.52 -16.59
CA VAL A 6 -9.62 3.14 -17.01
C VAL A 6 -8.28 2.70 -16.42
N ILE A 7 -7.25 3.54 -16.51
CA ILE A 7 -5.92 3.24 -15.95
C ILE A 7 -5.98 3.06 -14.44
N SER A 8 -6.62 3.99 -13.71
CA SER A 8 -6.76 3.88 -12.24
C SER A 8 -7.52 2.62 -11.85
N THR A 9 -8.58 2.25 -12.58
CA THR A 9 -9.34 1.02 -12.34
C THR A 9 -8.48 -0.23 -12.55
N ILE A 10 -7.70 -0.28 -13.62
CA ILE A 10 -6.76 -1.39 -13.88
C ILE A 10 -5.71 -1.47 -12.76
N MET A 11 -5.13 -0.34 -12.36
CA MET A 11 -4.16 -0.28 -11.26
C MET A 11 -4.76 -0.74 -9.94
N LEU A 12 -6.00 -0.34 -9.63
CA LEU A 12 -6.72 -0.75 -8.43
C LEU A 12 -6.88 -2.27 -8.37
N PHE A 13 -7.39 -2.88 -9.44
CA PHE A 13 -7.58 -4.33 -9.49
C PHE A 13 -6.26 -5.10 -9.49
N ALA A 14 -5.23 -4.60 -10.20
CA ALA A 14 -3.90 -5.19 -10.16
C ALA A 14 -3.29 -5.14 -8.75
N GLY A 15 -3.49 -4.02 -8.05
CA GLY A 15 -3.07 -3.84 -6.65
C GLY A 15 -3.81 -4.80 -5.72
N ILE A 16 -5.13 -4.92 -5.81
CA ILE A 16 -5.92 -5.86 -5.00
C ILE A 16 -5.49 -7.31 -5.28
N TYR A 17 -5.31 -7.68 -6.55
CA TYR A 17 -4.83 -9.00 -6.93
C TYR A 17 -3.44 -9.28 -6.35
N GLY A 18 -2.53 -8.31 -6.43
CA GLY A 18 -1.20 -8.40 -5.81
C GLY A 18 -1.28 -8.56 -4.29
N PHE A 19 -2.11 -7.77 -3.63
CA PHE A 19 -2.27 -7.81 -2.17
C PHE A 19 -2.72 -9.19 -1.68
N ILE A 20 -3.65 -9.84 -2.39
CA ILE A 20 -4.19 -11.15 -2.01
C ILE A 20 -3.22 -12.29 -2.36
N THR A 21 -2.52 -12.22 -3.49
CA THR A 21 -1.74 -13.36 -4.01
C THR A 21 -0.29 -13.39 -3.53
N ARG A 22 0.28 -12.24 -3.14
CA ARG A 22 1.69 -12.15 -2.78
C ARG A 22 1.93 -12.67 -1.37
N ARG A 23 2.93 -13.54 -1.25
CA ARG A 23 3.39 -14.11 0.04
C ARG A 23 4.62 -13.42 0.62
N ASN A 24 5.22 -12.50 -0.13
CA ASN A 24 6.38 -11.72 0.31
C ASN A 24 5.88 -10.36 0.83
N LEU A 25 6.26 -9.99 2.06
CA LEU A 25 5.89 -8.72 2.68
C LEU A 25 6.20 -7.50 1.80
N LEU A 26 7.35 -7.47 1.13
CA LEU A 26 7.70 -6.36 0.23
C LEU A 26 6.75 -6.28 -0.96
N ALA A 27 6.36 -7.43 -1.51
CA ALA A 27 5.43 -7.47 -2.64
C ALA A 27 4.00 -7.11 -2.21
N VAL A 28 3.61 -7.42 -0.98
CA VAL A 28 2.35 -6.95 -0.37
C VAL A 28 2.38 -5.43 -0.22
N LEU A 29 3.47 -4.86 0.31
CA LEU A 29 3.64 -3.40 0.44
C LEU A 29 3.51 -2.69 -0.91
N ILE A 30 4.23 -3.16 -1.94
CA ILE A 30 4.12 -2.60 -3.31
C ILE A 30 2.69 -2.68 -3.84
N SER A 31 1.95 -3.74 -3.50
CA SER A 31 0.55 -3.89 -3.91
C SER A 31 -0.36 -2.88 -3.22
N ILE A 32 -0.11 -2.58 -1.94
CA ILE A 32 -0.82 -1.52 -1.19
C ILE A 32 -0.52 -0.15 -1.80
N GLU A 33 0.74 0.17 -2.07
CA GLU A 33 1.12 1.44 -2.71
C GLU A 33 0.48 1.59 -4.11
N LEU A 34 0.32 0.50 -4.85
CA LEU A 34 -0.37 0.52 -6.14
C LEU A 34 -1.86 0.82 -6.00
N ILE A 35 -2.51 0.28 -4.95
CA ILE A 35 -3.91 0.60 -4.61
C ILE A 35 -4.03 2.09 -4.24
N LEU A 36 -3.17 2.60 -3.34
CA LEU A 36 -3.22 4.00 -2.90
C LEU A 36 -3.03 4.97 -4.08
N ASN A 37 -2.03 4.72 -4.95
CA ASN A 37 -1.83 5.52 -6.16
C ASN A 37 -3.05 5.51 -7.10
N SER A 38 -3.75 4.38 -7.21
CA SER A 38 -4.96 4.31 -8.03
C SER A 38 -6.11 5.16 -7.48
N VAL A 39 -6.23 5.23 -6.15
CA VAL A 39 -7.21 6.08 -5.45
C VAL A 39 -6.87 7.54 -5.65
N ASP A 40 -5.59 7.92 -5.54
CA ASP A 40 -5.12 9.29 -5.76
C ASP A 40 -5.38 9.78 -7.18
N ILE A 41 -5.13 8.93 -8.18
CA ILE A 41 -5.45 9.24 -9.59
C ILE A 41 -6.96 9.43 -9.76
N ASN A 42 -7.79 8.53 -9.21
CA ASN A 42 -9.25 8.67 -9.29
C ASN A 42 -9.70 9.97 -8.64
N PHE A 43 -9.18 10.28 -7.45
CA PHE A 43 -9.53 11.49 -6.73
C PHE A 43 -9.15 12.76 -7.50
N ALA A 44 -7.92 12.83 -8.04
CA ALA A 44 -7.46 13.95 -8.84
C ALA A 44 -8.32 14.16 -10.10
N VAL A 45 -8.68 13.07 -10.78
CA VAL A 45 -9.55 13.10 -11.97
C VAL A 45 -10.95 13.57 -11.62
N PHE A 46 -11.56 13.05 -10.54
CA PHE A 46 -12.89 13.49 -10.11
C PHE A 46 -12.93 14.93 -9.64
N ASN A 47 -11.91 15.39 -8.91
CA ASN A 47 -11.83 16.79 -8.51
C ASN A 47 -11.74 17.72 -9.73
N ARG A 48 -10.91 17.38 -10.72
CA ARG A 48 -10.81 18.14 -11.97
C ARG A 48 -12.12 18.16 -12.76
N TYR A 49 -12.93 17.10 -12.65
CA TYR A 49 -14.25 17.02 -13.29
C TYR A 49 -15.28 17.93 -12.62
N LEU A 50 -15.39 17.84 -11.29
CA LEU A 50 -16.42 18.52 -10.51
C LEU A 50 -16.08 19.99 -10.25
N PHE A 51 -14.79 20.31 -10.09
CA PHE A 51 -14.29 21.61 -9.68
C PHE A 51 -13.07 22.03 -10.53
N PRO A 52 -13.24 22.29 -11.83
CA PRO A 52 -12.12 22.52 -12.75
C PRO A 52 -11.26 23.74 -12.41
N GLU A 53 -11.83 24.76 -11.78
CA GLU A 53 -11.16 26.01 -11.38
C GLU A 53 -10.52 25.93 -9.98
N GLN A 54 -10.81 24.88 -9.21
CA GLN A 54 -10.33 24.75 -7.83
C GLN A 54 -9.05 23.91 -7.77
N LEU A 55 -8.11 24.35 -6.92
CA LEU A 55 -6.84 23.66 -6.70
C LEU A 55 -6.88 22.70 -5.49
N GLU A 56 -8.00 22.64 -4.76
CA GLU A 56 -8.12 21.86 -3.51
C GLU A 56 -7.80 20.37 -3.71
N GLY A 57 -8.26 19.76 -4.81
CA GLY A 57 -7.97 18.35 -5.06
C GLY A 57 -6.51 18.08 -5.43
N PHE A 58 -5.82 19.06 -6.00
CA PHE A 58 -4.38 18.98 -6.25
C PHE A 58 -3.60 18.96 -4.93
N PHE A 59 -3.95 19.85 -3.99
CA PHE A 59 -3.33 19.85 -2.66
C PHE A 59 -3.58 18.55 -1.91
N PHE A 60 -4.81 18.04 -1.92
CA PHE A 60 -5.13 16.77 -1.25
C PHE A 60 -4.33 15.60 -1.84
N THR A 61 -4.19 15.53 -3.17
CA THR A 61 -3.38 14.50 -3.84
C THR A 61 -1.91 14.59 -3.43
N LEU A 62 -1.34 15.79 -3.33
CA LEU A 62 0.03 15.98 -2.83
C LEU A 62 0.19 15.53 -1.38
N PHE A 63 -0.79 15.83 -0.52
CA PHE A 63 -0.78 15.34 0.86
C PHE A 63 -0.87 13.81 0.92
N ALA A 64 -1.71 13.18 0.09
CA ALA A 64 -1.84 11.74 0.02
C ALA A 64 -0.51 11.07 -0.37
N ILE A 65 0.20 11.60 -1.38
CA ILE A 65 1.54 11.15 -1.75
C ILE A 65 2.52 11.27 -0.58
N GLY A 66 2.47 12.39 0.15
CA GLY A 66 3.29 12.60 1.35
C GLY A 66 3.01 11.57 2.45
N VAL A 67 1.73 11.26 2.70
CA VAL A 67 1.31 10.23 3.66
C VAL A 67 1.77 8.85 3.21
N SER A 68 1.63 8.52 1.91
CA SER A 68 2.12 7.26 1.33
C SER A 68 3.62 7.09 1.53
N ALA A 69 4.41 8.16 1.36
CA ALA A 69 5.84 8.14 1.61
C ALA A 69 6.17 7.85 3.08
N CYS A 70 5.42 8.45 4.02
CA CYS A 70 5.56 8.17 5.45
C CYS A 70 5.18 6.71 5.78
N GLU A 71 4.08 6.21 5.23
CA GLU A 71 3.63 4.82 5.40
C GLU A 71 4.69 3.83 4.92
N THR A 72 5.16 3.97 3.68
CA THR A 72 6.21 3.12 3.11
C THR A 72 7.49 3.14 3.96
N ALA A 73 7.90 4.30 4.48
CA ALA A 73 9.08 4.39 5.33
C ALA A 73 8.92 3.56 6.62
N VAL A 74 7.77 3.66 7.28
CA VAL A 74 7.45 2.89 8.49
C VAL A 74 7.34 1.40 8.18
N ALA A 75 6.65 1.04 7.10
CA ALA A 75 6.47 -0.35 6.68
C ALA A 75 7.81 -1.03 6.37
N ILE A 76 8.70 -0.35 5.62
CA ILE A 76 10.04 -0.85 5.32
C ILE A 76 10.86 -1.03 6.61
N ALA A 77 10.80 -0.07 7.55
CA ALA A 77 11.50 -0.20 8.83
C ALA A 77 11.05 -1.44 9.61
N ILE A 78 9.74 -1.72 9.64
CA ILE A 78 9.17 -2.93 10.26
C ILE A 78 9.64 -4.19 9.52
N ILE A 79 9.59 -4.20 8.19
CA ILE A 79 10.02 -5.35 7.37
C ILE A 79 11.52 -5.65 7.60
N ILE A 80 12.37 -4.62 7.68
CA ILE A 80 13.79 -4.79 7.99
C ILE A 80 13.97 -5.37 9.39
N ASN A 81 13.21 -4.91 10.39
CA ASN A 81 13.29 -5.45 11.74
C ASN A 81 12.88 -6.94 11.79
N ILE A 82 11.79 -7.31 11.11
CA ILE A 82 11.36 -8.70 10.96
C ILE A 82 12.45 -9.54 10.30
N TYR A 83 13.02 -9.05 9.20
CA TYR A 83 14.11 -9.74 8.50
C TYR A 83 15.35 -9.89 9.37
N ARG A 84 15.69 -8.91 10.22
CA ARG A 84 16.82 -9.03 11.15
C ARG A 84 16.58 -10.08 12.22
N ASN A 85 15.34 -10.26 12.67
CA ASN A 85 14.99 -11.20 13.74
C ASN A 85 14.82 -12.65 13.24
N ILE A 86 14.15 -12.84 12.10
CA ILE A 86 13.74 -14.17 11.60
C ILE A 86 14.50 -14.56 10.31
N ARG A 87 15.30 -13.64 9.73
CA ARG A 87 15.95 -13.80 8.41
C ARG A 87 14.98 -14.20 7.28
N ASN A 88 13.70 -13.88 7.44
CA ASN A 88 12.64 -14.25 6.50
C ASN A 88 11.63 -13.11 6.34
N ILE A 89 11.17 -12.88 5.11
CA ILE A 89 10.17 -11.86 4.73
C ILE A 89 8.86 -12.47 4.21
N GLN A 90 8.67 -13.77 4.36
CA GLN A 90 7.45 -14.46 3.96
C GLN A 90 6.35 -14.27 5.02
N VAL A 91 5.16 -13.87 4.56
CA VAL A 91 3.99 -13.60 5.41
C VAL A 91 3.58 -14.82 6.25
N LYS A 92 3.72 -16.05 5.72
CA LYS A 92 3.32 -17.29 6.41
C LYS A 92 4.14 -17.56 7.67
N ASN A 93 5.40 -17.14 7.72
CA ASN A 93 6.31 -17.48 8.81
C ASN A 93 6.25 -16.47 9.96
N LEU A 94 5.50 -15.37 9.83
CA LEU A 94 5.18 -14.52 10.97
C LEU A 94 4.30 -15.24 12.01
N ASN A 95 3.59 -16.30 11.61
CA ASN A 95 2.84 -17.13 12.57
C ASN A 95 3.76 -17.88 13.54
N GLU A 96 5.01 -18.18 13.16
CA GLU A 96 5.98 -18.89 14.02
C GLU A 96 6.35 -18.06 15.26
N LEU A 97 6.42 -16.72 15.15
CA LEU A 97 6.62 -15.82 16.29
C LEU A 97 5.49 -15.89 17.33
N LYS A 98 4.27 -16.25 16.89
CA LYS A 98 3.10 -16.36 17.76
C LYS A 98 3.08 -17.68 18.52
N GLU A 99 3.69 -18.72 17.96
CA GLU A 99 3.73 -20.07 18.56
C GLU A 99 4.88 -20.23 19.56
N GLU A 100 6.07 -19.67 19.29
CA GLU A 100 7.19 -19.69 20.26
C GLU A 100 6.82 -18.98 21.58
N ASN A 101 6.14 -17.82 21.52
CA ASN A 101 5.71 -17.12 22.74
C ASN A 101 4.72 -17.95 23.58
N LYS A 102 3.87 -18.77 22.95
CA LYS A 102 2.96 -19.67 23.66
C LYS A 102 3.66 -20.87 24.31
N ALA A 103 4.81 -21.29 23.78
CA ALA A 103 5.58 -22.38 24.38
C ALA A 103 6.40 -21.93 25.60
N ILE A 104 6.68 -20.64 25.74
CA ILE A 104 7.42 -20.07 26.88
C ILE A 104 6.47 -19.72 28.05
N GLU A 105 5.17 -19.51 27.78
CA GLU A 105 4.15 -19.26 28.81
C GLU A 105 3.56 -20.52 29.47
N ASN A 106 3.91 -21.74 28.99
CA ASN A 106 3.47 -23.02 29.57
C ASN A 106 4.64 -23.77 30.22
#